data_AF-A0ABD5BTY0-F1
#
_entry.id   AF-A0ABD5BTY0-F1
#
_cell.length_a   1.000
_cell.length_b   1.000
_cell.length_c   1.000
_cell.angle_alpha   90.00
_cell.angle_beta   90.00
_cell.angle_gamma   90.00
#
_symmetry.space_group_name_H-M   'P 1'
#
loop_
_entity.id
_entity.type
_entity.pdbx_description
1 polymer ?
#
loop_
_entity_poly.entity_id
_entity_poly.type
_entity_poly.pdbx_seq_one_letter_code
_entity_poly.pdbx_strand_id
1 'polypeptide(L)'
;SEQRELASRMTVLIAHLLKWKYQPARRGTSWERTIKAQRKEVLYSLKESPSLKGKLGDADWLDVVWSKAVALATAEIGLDVYPENGIWETQQILSQTFYPD
;
A
#
# COMPACT_ATOMS: atom_id res chain seq x y z
N SER A 1 -6.68 -15.91 7.22
CA SER A 1 -6.16 -16.57 6.00
C SER A 1 -5.14 -15.66 5.36
N GLU A 2 -4.20 -16.22 4.61
CA GLU A 2 -3.08 -15.51 3.98
C GLU A 2 -3.55 -14.41 3.03
N GLN A 3 -4.68 -14.59 2.34
CA GLN A 3 -5.29 -13.55 1.50
C GLN A 3 -5.71 -12.30 2.30
N ARG A 4 -6.29 -12.48 3.50
CA ARG A 4 -6.68 -11.36 4.36
C ARG A 4 -5.45 -10.63 4.91
N GLU A 5 -4.40 -11.38 5.23
CA GLU A 5 -3.13 -10.81 5.68
C GLU A 5 -2.46 -10.01 4.56
N LEU A 6 -2.38 -10.55 3.34
CA LEU A 6 -1.87 -9.83 2.17
C LEU A 6 -2.65 -8.54 1.93
N ALA A 7 -3.99 -8.59 1.98
CA ALA A 7 -4.83 -7.41 1.83
C ALA A 7 -4.55 -6.36 2.92
N SER A 8 -4.40 -6.80 4.17
CA SER A 8 -4.06 -5.91 5.30
C SER A 8 -2.71 -5.22 5.10
N ARG A 9 -1.67 -5.97 4.76
CA ARG A 9 -0.31 -5.44 4.53
C ARG A 9 -0.27 -4.47 3.35
N MET A 10 -0.93 -4.82 2.25
CA MET A 10 -1.06 -3.95 1.09
C MET A 10 -1.84 -2.66 1.40
N THR A 11 -2.91 -2.76 2.20
CA THR A 11 -3.67 -1.59 2.67
C THR A 11 -2.76 -0.62 3.43
N VAL A 12 -1.98 -1.13 4.40
CA VAL A 12 -1.06 -0.31 5.20
C VAL A 12 0.06 0.29 4.35
N LEU A 13 0.61 -0.47 3.40
CA LEU A 13 1.64 -0.01 2.48
C LEU A 13 1.14 1.15 1.60
N ILE A 14 -0.02 0.97 0.95
CA ILE A 14 -0.61 2.00 0.08
C ILE A 14 -0.97 3.23 0.90
N ALA A 15 -1.54 3.05 2.10
CA ALA A 15 -1.83 4.17 2.98
C ALA A 15 -0.56 4.98 3.26
N HIS A 16 0.54 4.34 3.65
CA HIS A 16 1.80 5.05 3.88
C HIS A 16 2.39 5.72 2.64
N LEU A 17 2.22 5.14 1.45
CA LEU A 17 2.61 5.79 0.20
C LEU A 17 1.74 7.02 -0.11
N LEU A 18 0.43 6.97 0.16
CA LEU A 18 -0.46 8.13 0.06
C LEU A 18 -0.05 9.22 1.05
N LYS A 19 0.25 8.85 2.29
CA LYS A 19 0.80 9.78 3.30
C LYS A 19 2.09 10.44 2.80
N TRP A 20 2.99 9.63 2.23
CA TRP A 20 4.23 10.12 1.65
C TRP A 20 3.99 11.14 0.54
N LYS A 21 3.11 10.84 -0.42
CA LYS A 21 2.76 11.73 -1.53
C LYS A 21 2.16 13.05 -1.04
N TYR A 22 1.10 12.98 -0.23
CA TYR A 22 0.26 14.14 0.08
C TYR A 22 0.70 14.93 1.32
N GLN A 23 1.68 14.45 2.09
CA GLN A 23 2.25 15.19 3.24
C GLN A 23 3.78 15.21 3.20
N PRO A 24 4.38 15.94 2.23
CA PRO A 24 5.83 16.08 2.14
C PRO A 24 6.47 16.60 3.43
N ALA A 25 5.79 17.51 4.14
CA ALA A 25 6.28 18.09 5.40
C ALA A 25 6.39 17.09 6.57
N ARG A 26 5.73 15.93 6.48
CA ARG A 26 5.76 14.88 7.53
C ARG A 26 6.54 13.64 7.11
N ARG A 27 7.15 13.66 5.91
CA ARG A 27 8.07 12.61 5.47
C ARG A 27 9.21 12.48 6.48
N GLY A 28 9.54 11.26 6.83
CA GLY A 28 10.58 11.00 7.80
C GLY A 28 10.98 9.54 7.86
N THR A 29 12.06 9.27 8.59
CA THR A 29 12.66 7.94 8.67
C THR A 29 11.72 6.88 9.24
N SER A 30 10.72 7.27 10.04
CA SER A 30 9.68 6.36 10.54
C SER A 30 8.80 5.83 9.40
N TRP A 31 8.26 6.72 8.56
CA TRP A 31 7.40 6.32 7.44
C TRP A 31 8.17 5.52 6.39
N GLU A 32 9.40 5.92 6.09
CA GLU A 32 10.27 5.18 5.18
C GLU A 32 10.52 3.75 5.67
N ARG A 33 10.80 3.57 6.98
CA ARG A 33 10.96 2.24 7.59
C ARG A 33 9.69 1.42 7.47
N THR A 34 8.52 2.00 7.75
CA THR A 34 7.23 1.30 7.60
C THR A 34 6.99 0.85 6.16
N ILE A 35 7.23 1.71 5.17
CA ILE A 35 7.09 1.38 3.74
C ILE A 35 8.01 0.22 3.37
N LYS A 36 9.30 0.29 3.74
CA LYS A 36 10.28 -0.77 3.47
C LYS A 36 9.88 -2.09 4.13
N ALA A 37 9.44 -2.05 5.38
CA ALA A 37 9.01 -3.23 6.12
C ALA A 37 7.79 -3.89 5.46
N GLN A 38 6.73 -3.12 5.16
CA GLN A 38 5.54 -3.66 4.52
C GLN A 38 5.83 -4.25 3.13
N ARG A 39 6.70 -3.61 2.33
CA ARG A 39 7.16 -4.18 1.04
C ARG A 39 7.83 -5.53 1.23
N LYS A 40 8.77 -5.63 2.17
CA LYS A 40 9.50 -6.88 2.43
C LYS A 40 8.55 -7.99 2.86
N GLU A 41 7.62 -7.67 3.74
CA GLU A 41 6.62 -8.63 4.24
C GLU A 41 5.68 -9.09 3.13
N VAL A 42 5.15 -8.18 2.31
CA VAL A 42 4.29 -8.55 1.16
C VAL A 42 5.06 -9.45 0.18
N LEU A 43 6.28 -9.08 -0.19
CA LEU A 43 7.11 -9.89 -1.09
C LEU A 43 7.43 -11.27 -0.49
N TYR A 44 7.63 -11.34 0.83
CA TYR A 44 7.82 -12.60 1.54
C TYR A 44 6.54 -13.46 1.50
N SER A 45 5.37 -12.91 1.82
CA SER A 45 4.09 -13.64 1.72
C SER A 45 3.82 -14.17 0.31
N LEU A 46 4.16 -13.40 -0.72
CA LEU A 46 4.02 -13.82 -2.12
C LEU A 46 5.03 -14.90 -2.54
N LYS A 47 6.18 -14.97 -1.85
CA LYS A 47 7.17 -16.01 -2.05
C LYS A 47 6.73 -17.32 -1.41
N GLU A 48 6.23 -17.26 -0.18
CA GLU A 48 5.72 -18.44 0.56
C GLU A 48 4.47 -19.02 -0.11
N SER A 49 3.60 -18.15 -0.65
CA SER A 49 2.32 -18.55 -1.23
C SER A 49 2.14 -17.97 -2.64
N PRO A 50 2.77 -18.59 -3.66
CA PRO A 50 2.74 -18.12 -5.04
C PRO A 50 1.33 -18.00 -5.64
N SER A 51 0.36 -18.78 -5.14
CA SER A 51 -1.05 -18.68 -5.53
C SER A 51 -1.65 -17.29 -5.26
N LEU A 52 -1.10 -16.56 -4.29
CA LEU A 52 -1.52 -15.18 -3.98
C LEU A 52 -1.07 -14.17 -5.04
N LYS A 53 -0.07 -14.48 -5.87
CA LYS A 53 0.38 -13.56 -6.93
C LYS A 53 -0.73 -13.22 -7.92
N GLY A 54 -1.67 -14.15 -8.16
CA GLY A 54 -2.84 -13.89 -8.99
C GLY A 54 -3.73 -12.76 -8.47
N LYS A 55 -3.76 -12.54 -7.14
CA LYS A 55 -4.53 -11.45 -6.54
C LYS A 55 -3.97 -10.06 -6.84
N LEU A 56 -2.68 -9.96 -7.17
CA LEU A 56 -2.06 -8.68 -7.55
C LEU A 56 -2.55 -8.14 -8.90
N GLY A 57 -3.21 -8.97 -9.71
CA GLY A 57 -3.85 -8.59 -10.97
C GLY A 57 -5.39 -8.64 -10.93
N ASP A 58 -5.97 -8.89 -9.75
CA ASP A 58 -7.41 -8.92 -9.54
C ASP A 58 -7.89 -7.48 -9.25
N ALA A 59 -8.59 -6.88 -10.21
CA ALA A 59 -9.00 -5.48 -10.16
C ALA A 59 -9.96 -5.19 -9.00
N ASP A 60 -10.94 -6.06 -8.76
CA ASP A 60 -11.90 -5.91 -7.65
C ASP A 60 -11.20 -6.00 -6.30
N TRP A 61 -10.21 -6.89 -6.20
CA TRP A 61 -9.41 -7.00 -4.98
C TRP A 61 -8.54 -5.75 -4.75
N LEU A 62 -7.91 -5.23 -5.80
CA LEU A 62 -7.11 -4.01 -5.73
C LEU A 62 -7.96 -2.80 -5.36
N ASP A 63 -9.16 -2.68 -5.90
CA ASP A 63 -10.11 -1.62 -5.59
C ASP A 63 -10.50 -1.62 -4.10
N VAL A 64 -10.83 -2.78 -3.55
CA VAL A 64 -11.13 -2.94 -2.12
C VAL A 64 -9.94 -2.57 -1.24
N VAL A 65 -8.73 -3.01 -1.61
CA VAL A 65 -7.50 -2.68 -0.88
C VAL A 65 -7.19 -1.17 -0.96
N TRP A 66 -7.39 -0.56 -2.12
CA TRP A 66 -7.20 0.87 -2.34
C TRP A 66 -8.15 1.70 -1.49
N SER A 67 -9.44 1.41 -1.55
CA SER A 67 -10.49 2.09 -0.77
C SER A 67 -10.18 2.04 0.73
N LYS A 68 -9.74 0.89 1.24
CA LYS A 68 -9.30 0.76 2.64
C LYS A 68 -8.06 1.59 2.96
N ALA A 69 -7.12 1.68 2.03
CA ALA A 69 -5.88 2.43 2.21
C ALA A 69 -6.16 3.95 2.27
N VAL A 70 -7.06 4.43 1.42
CA VAL A 70 -7.57 5.82 1.44
C VAL A 70 -8.27 6.10 2.77
N ALA A 71 -9.18 5.22 3.21
CA ALA A 71 -9.87 5.39 4.49
C ALA A 71 -8.88 5.42 5.67
N LEU A 72 -7.86 4.55 5.66
CA LEU A 72 -6.82 4.52 6.69
C LEU A 72 -5.97 5.80 6.68
N ALA A 73 -5.54 6.26 5.51
CA ALA A 73 -4.78 7.50 5.38
C ALA A 73 -5.61 8.71 5.85
N THR A 74 -6.90 8.76 5.49
CA THR A 74 -7.83 9.81 5.88
C THR A 74 -8.04 9.83 7.39
N ALA A 75 -8.26 8.67 8.02
CA ALA A 75 -8.46 8.59 9.46
C ALA A 75 -7.25 9.09 10.28
N GLU A 76 -6.03 8.86 9.80
CA GLU A 76 -4.82 9.27 10.52
C GLU A 76 -4.48 10.76 10.36
N ILE A 77 -4.99 11.42 9.33
CA ILE A 77 -4.47 12.72 8.86
C ILE A 77 -5.57 13.78 8.66
N GLY A 78 -6.81 13.37 8.46
CA GLY A 78 -7.94 14.26 8.23
C GLY A 78 -7.93 14.98 6.88
N LEU A 79 -7.19 14.46 5.89
CA LEU A 79 -7.17 14.99 4.52
C LEU A 79 -8.13 14.20 3.63
N ASP A 80 -8.98 14.90 2.88
CA ASP A 80 -9.96 14.33 1.93
C ASP A 80 -9.55 14.60 0.46
N VAL A 81 -8.25 14.55 0.18
CA VAL A 81 -7.66 14.85 -1.14
C VAL A 81 -7.10 13.62 -1.85
N TYR A 82 -7.41 12.44 -1.32
CA TYR A 82 -6.92 11.18 -1.87
C TYR A 82 -7.73 10.77 -3.10
N PRO A 83 -7.11 10.16 -4.12
CA PRO A 83 -7.84 9.76 -5.31
C PRO A 83 -8.74 8.55 -5.01
N GLU A 84 -9.96 8.59 -5.53
CA GLU A 84 -10.94 7.49 -5.43
C GLU A 84 -10.45 6.22 -6.12
N ASN A 85 -9.67 6.36 -7.21
CA ASN A 85 -9.12 5.26 -7.98
C ASN A 85 -7.63 5.03 -7.71
N GLY A 86 -7.18 3.78 -7.89
CA GLY A 86 -5.77 3.42 -7.85
C GLY A 86 -4.92 4.19 -8.86
N ILE A 87 -3.97 4.99 -8.36
CA ILE A 87 -3.06 5.79 -9.20
C ILE A 87 -1.68 5.16 -9.42
N TRP A 88 -1.44 3.98 -8.85
CA TRP A 88 -0.17 3.27 -8.96
C TRP A 88 -0.40 1.81 -9.33
N GLU A 89 0.46 1.30 -10.21
CA GLU A 89 0.50 -0.12 -10.52
C GLU A 89 1.05 -0.92 -9.33
N THR A 90 0.65 -2.18 -9.23
CA THR A 90 1.14 -3.07 -8.17
C THR A 90 2.67 -3.20 -8.19
N GLN A 91 3.30 -3.19 -9.36
CA GLN A 91 4.78 -3.17 -9.48
C GLN A 91 5.39 -1.92 -8.84
N GLN A 92 4.77 -0.74 -8.99
CA GLN A 92 5.24 0.49 -8.38
C GLN A 92 5.09 0.44 -6.86
N ILE A 93 3.92 0.01 -6.37
CA ILE A 93 3.64 -0.13 -4.93
C ILE A 93 4.70 -1.01 -4.26
N LEU A 94 5.05 -2.14 -4.89
CA LEU A 94 6.01 -3.12 -4.36
C LEU A 94 7.49 -2.79 -4.63
N SER A 95 7.78 -1.85 -5.53
CA SER A 95 9.15 -1.47 -5.89
C SER A 95 9.89 -0.82 -4.71
N GLN A 96 11.06 -1.31 -4.34
CA GLN A 96 11.84 -0.75 -3.23
C GLN A 96 12.32 0.69 -3.46
N THR A 97 12.44 1.11 -4.72
CA THR A 97 12.91 2.45 -5.10
C THR A 97 11.78 3.44 -5.33
N PHE A 98 10.53 2.98 -5.33
CA PHE A 98 9.39 3.86 -5.57
C PHE A 98 9.01 4.64 -4.32
N TYR A 99 9.04 5.96 -4.40
CA TYR A 99 8.47 6.88 -3.45
C TYR A 99 7.78 7.99 -4.26
N PRO A 100 6.48 8.23 -4.08
CA PRO A 100 5.77 9.21 -4.88
C PRO A 100 6.22 10.64 -4.54
N ASP A 101 6.43 11.46 -5.56
CA ASP A 101 6.79 12.88 -5.43
C ASP A 101 5.65 13.73 -4.86
#